data_AF-A0A2G9MGP5-F1
#
_entry.id   AF-A0A2G9MGP5-F1
#
_cell.length_a   1.000
_cell.length_b   1.000
_cell.length_c   1.000
_cell.angle_alpha   90.00
_cell.angle_beta   90.00
_cell.angle_gamma   90.00
#
_symmetry.space_group_name_H-M   'P 1'
#
loop_
_entity.id
_entity.type
_entity.pdbx_description
1 polymer ?
#
loop_
_entity_poly.entity_id
_entity_poly.type
_entity_poly.pdbx_seq_one_letter_code
_entity_poly.pdbx_strand_id
1 'polypeptide(L)'
;MQLKDIKKDIPIQAYCVLEKEIEELRPCQEKSIKKGLLEGKNILVCTPTASGKTLCAELAFTKTILEKKGKTVYVVPLKALASEKFRDFKNKYSFIKTALSIGDIDSSDPYLADYDLIITTSEKFDSLIRHRASWLNQISLVVFDEIHLLNDPGRGPTLEIVITILRKLLKNIQILGLSATIGNPKQLAEWLDAKLVEDDWRPVKLHKGIYLNGKIEFE
;
A
#
# COMPACT_ATOMS: atom_id res chain seq x y z
N MET A 1 -11.58 -9.81 -14.12
CA MET A 1 -10.53 -10.85 -14.35
C MET A 1 -10.60 -11.87 -13.22
N GLN A 2 -10.56 -13.17 -13.51
CA GLN A 2 -10.69 -14.20 -12.48
C GLN A 2 -9.35 -14.38 -11.72
N LEU A 3 -9.39 -14.69 -10.43
CA LEU A 3 -8.16 -14.90 -9.63
C LEU A 3 -7.28 -16.01 -10.21
N LYS A 4 -7.89 -17.08 -10.74
CA LYS A 4 -7.19 -18.19 -11.41
C LYS A 4 -6.34 -17.74 -12.60
N ASP A 5 -6.69 -16.61 -13.23
CA ASP A 5 -5.98 -16.10 -14.41
C ASP A 5 -4.55 -15.65 -14.05
N ILE A 6 -4.32 -15.24 -12.79
CA ILE A 6 -3.01 -14.77 -12.29
C ILE A 6 -2.28 -15.83 -11.45
N LYS A 7 -2.78 -17.07 -11.38
CA LYS A 7 -2.22 -18.14 -10.53
C LYS A 7 -0.73 -18.42 -10.79
N LYS A 8 -0.28 -18.22 -12.03
CA LYS A 8 1.14 -18.41 -12.41
C LYS A 8 2.01 -17.22 -12.06
N ASP A 9 1.41 -16.05 -11.86
CA ASP A 9 2.10 -14.79 -11.65
C ASP A 9 2.28 -14.45 -10.17
N ILE A 10 1.65 -15.21 -9.26
CA ILE A 10 1.80 -15.04 -7.81
C ILE A 10 2.26 -16.34 -7.14
N PRO A 11 2.94 -16.26 -5.99
CA PRO A 11 3.31 -17.45 -5.22
C PRO A 11 2.11 -18.31 -4.84
N ILE A 12 2.27 -19.63 -4.88
CA ILE A 12 1.18 -20.58 -4.59
C ILE A 12 0.60 -20.40 -3.19
N GLN A 13 1.43 -20.07 -2.20
CA GLN A 13 0.99 -19.80 -0.83
C GLN A 13 0.07 -18.58 -0.77
N ALA A 14 0.38 -17.52 -1.53
CA ALA A 14 -0.46 -16.34 -1.61
C ALA A 14 -1.80 -16.67 -2.31
N TYR A 15 -1.74 -17.39 -3.44
CA TYR A 15 -2.93 -17.84 -4.16
C TYR A 15 -3.87 -18.65 -3.27
N CYS A 16 -3.36 -19.61 -2.50
CA CYS A 16 -4.16 -20.46 -1.61
C CYS A 16 -4.84 -19.71 -0.45
N VAL A 17 -4.30 -18.56 -0.05
CA VAL A 17 -4.96 -17.67 0.91
C VAL A 17 -6.07 -16.89 0.20
N LEU A 18 -5.76 -16.30 -0.96
CA LEU A 18 -6.68 -15.42 -1.67
C LEU A 18 -7.88 -16.16 -2.28
N GLU A 19 -7.71 -17.39 -2.77
CA GLU A 19 -8.79 -18.17 -3.40
C GLU A 19 -9.93 -18.52 -2.43
N LYS A 20 -9.69 -18.42 -1.13
CA LYS A 20 -10.71 -18.64 -0.09
C LYS A 20 -11.58 -17.40 0.15
N GLU A 21 -11.13 -16.22 -0.28
CA GLU A 21 -11.79 -14.94 0.00
C GLU A 21 -12.38 -14.29 -1.25
N ILE A 22 -11.76 -14.51 -2.42
CA ILE A 22 -12.18 -13.88 -3.67
C ILE A 22 -12.10 -14.87 -4.84
N GLU A 23 -13.05 -14.77 -5.76
CA GLU A 23 -13.04 -15.48 -7.04
C GLU A 23 -12.62 -14.56 -8.18
N GLU A 24 -13.03 -13.28 -8.12
CA GLU A 24 -12.79 -12.28 -9.16
C GLU A 24 -12.06 -11.05 -8.62
N LEU A 25 -11.09 -10.57 -9.41
CA LEU A 25 -10.40 -9.32 -9.16
C LEU A 25 -11.27 -8.14 -9.57
N ARG A 26 -11.34 -7.16 -8.67
CA ARG A 26 -11.99 -5.87 -8.91
C ARG A 26 -11.20 -5.05 -9.94
N PRO A 27 -11.84 -4.08 -10.62
CA PRO A 27 -11.21 -3.33 -11.70
C PRO A 27 -9.87 -2.68 -11.34
N CYS A 28 -9.73 -2.10 -10.14
CA CYS A 28 -8.48 -1.47 -9.71
C CYS A 28 -7.33 -2.49 -9.55
N GLN A 29 -7.65 -3.71 -9.12
CA GLN A 29 -6.68 -4.80 -8.93
C GLN A 29 -6.21 -5.32 -10.27
N GLU A 30 -7.15 -5.62 -11.18
CA GLU A 30 -6.84 -6.04 -12.55
C GLU A 30 -6.01 -4.98 -13.31
N LYS A 31 -6.44 -3.71 -13.24
CA LYS A 31 -5.71 -2.59 -13.88
C LYS A 31 -4.31 -2.44 -13.31
N SER A 32 -4.11 -2.64 -12.00
CA SER A 32 -2.80 -2.57 -11.37
C SER A 32 -1.85 -3.66 -11.88
N ILE A 33 -2.34 -4.91 -11.93
CA ILE A 33 -1.58 -6.04 -12.47
C ILE A 33 -1.19 -5.77 -13.93
N LYS A 34 -2.15 -5.40 -14.79
CA LYS A 34 -1.89 -5.05 -16.19
C LYS A 34 -0.88 -3.91 -16.38
N LYS A 35 -0.75 -3.01 -15.40
CA LYS A 35 0.20 -1.89 -15.45
C LYS A 35 1.58 -2.22 -14.91
N GLY A 36 1.83 -3.42 -14.43
CA GLY A 36 3.16 -3.85 -14.02
C GLY A 36 3.33 -4.11 -12.52
N LEU A 37 2.23 -4.23 -11.74
CA LEU A 37 2.30 -4.39 -10.29
C LEU A 37 3.15 -5.59 -9.89
N LEU A 38 2.99 -6.73 -10.57
CA LEU A 38 3.69 -7.98 -10.24
C LEU A 38 5.11 -8.00 -10.82
N GLU A 39 5.38 -7.14 -11.81
CA GLU A 39 6.66 -6.95 -12.48
C GLU A 39 7.58 -5.96 -11.77
N GLY A 40 7.17 -5.45 -10.59
CA GLY A 40 7.98 -4.53 -9.80
C GLY A 40 7.91 -3.07 -10.23
N LYS A 41 6.97 -2.70 -11.11
CA LYS A 41 6.80 -1.28 -11.50
C LYS A 41 6.18 -0.49 -10.37
N ASN A 42 6.55 0.78 -10.25
CA ASN A 42 5.88 1.70 -9.34
C ASN A 42 4.44 1.93 -9.82
N ILE A 43 3.47 1.82 -8.92
CA ILE A 43 2.04 1.99 -9.22
C ILE A 43 1.45 3.00 -8.23
N LEU A 44 0.63 3.91 -8.74
CA LEU A 44 -0.24 4.76 -7.93
C LEU A 44 -1.69 4.36 -8.20
N VAL A 45 -2.39 3.86 -7.19
CA VAL A 45 -3.80 3.47 -7.29
C VAL A 45 -4.67 4.57 -6.67
N CYS A 46 -5.35 5.34 -7.51
CA CYS A 46 -6.28 6.40 -7.13
C CYS A 46 -7.71 5.97 -7.41
N THR A 47 -8.37 5.37 -6.43
CA THR A 47 -9.74 4.86 -6.57
C THR A 47 -10.54 5.11 -5.28
N PRO A 48 -11.89 5.15 -5.36
CA PRO A 48 -12.72 5.30 -4.17
C PRO A 48 -12.39 4.31 -3.05
N THR A 49 -12.66 4.69 -1.81
CA THR A 49 -12.64 3.77 -0.67
C THR A 49 -13.59 2.60 -0.91
N ALA A 50 -13.28 1.44 -0.34
CA ALA A 50 -13.98 0.17 -0.56
C ALA A 50 -13.86 -0.43 -1.97
N SER A 51 -13.04 0.12 -2.88
CA SER A 51 -12.73 -0.50 -4.19
C SER A 51 -11.77 -1.70 -4.10
N GLY A 52 -11.18 -1.97 -2.94
CA GLY A 52 -10.28 -3.12 -2.72
C GLY A 52 -8.81 -2.85 -3.00
N LYS A 53 -8.35 -1.61 -2.79
CA LYS A 53 -6.94 -1.18 -2.95
C LYS A 53 -5.96 -2.04 -2.13
N THR A 54 -6.34 -2.43 -0.91
CA THR A 54 -5.51 -3.23 -0.01
C THR A 54 -5.03 -4.53 -0.66
N LEU A 55 -5.88 -5.18 -1.46
CA LEU A 55 -5.48 -6.41 -2.15
C LEU A 55 -4.33 -6.18 -3.15
N CYS A 56 -4.23 -4.99 -3.75
CA CYS A 56 -3.08 -4.67 -4.61
C CYS A 56 -1.77 -4.74 -3.81
N ALA A 57 -1.78 -4.23 -2.58
CA ALA A 57 -0.63 -4.33 -1.69
C ALA A 57 -0.37 -5.77 -1.25
N GLU A 58 -1.41 -6.53 -0.94
CA GLU A 58 -1.28 -7.95 -0.58
C GLU A 58 -0.63 -8.78 -1.70
N LEU A 59 -1.09 -8.60 -2.94
CA LEU A 59 -0.48 -9.25 -4.10
C LEU A 59 0.99 -8.86 -4.27
N ALA A 60 1.31 -7.57 -4.12
CA ALA A 60 2.67 -7.05 -4.28
C ALA A 60 3.62 -7.53 -3.17
N PHE A 61 3.22 -7.44 -1.90
CA PHE A 61 4.10 -7.80 -0.78
C PHE A 61 4.28 -9.31 -0.67
N THR A 62 3.23 -10.11 -0.90
CA THR A 62 3.35 -11.57 -0.86
C THR A 62 4.27 -12.07 -1.95
N LYS A 63 4.15 -11.53 -3.17
CA LYS A 63 5.07 -11.84 -4.28
C LYS A 63 6.51 -11.41 -3.94
N THR A 64 6.71 -10.18 -3.50
CA THR A 64 8.04 -9.65 -3.15
C THR A 64 8.75 -10.51 -2.10
N ILE A 65 8.04 -10.85 -1.03
CA ILE A 65 8.60 -11.59 0.11
C ILE A 65 8.84 -13.06 -0.25
N LEU A 66 7.85 -13.75 -0.83
CA LEU A 66 7.94 -15.19 -1.10
C LEU A 66 8.88 -15.52 -2.26
N GLU A 67 9.09 -14.59 -3.21
CA GLU A 67 10.14 -14.69 -4.23
C GLU A 67 11.51 -14.25 -3.72
N LYS A 68 11.63 -13.93 -2.41
CA LYS A 68 12.87 -13.55 -1.73
C LYS A 68 13.57 -12.35 -2.36
N LYS A 69 12.81 -11.38 -2.86
CA LYS A 69 13.37 -10.15 -3.43
C LYS A 69 13.88 -9.20 -2.35
N GLY A 70 13.21 -9.18 -1.20
CA GLY A 70 13.59 -8.40 -0.03
C GLY A 70 12.41 -8.14 0.89
N LYS A 71 12.56 -7.15 1.76
CA LYS A 71 11.54 -6.75 2.73
C LYS A 71 10.50 -5.83 2.11
N THR A 72 9.31 -5.84 2.70
CA THR A 72 8.27 -4.85 2.41
C THR A 72 8.03 -3.96 3.64
N VAL A 73 7.95 -2.65 3.41
CA VAL A 73 7.44 -1.70 4.43
C VAL A 73 6.05 -1.23 4.01
N TYR A 74 5.07 -1.38 4.90
CA TYR A 74 3.71 -0.89 4.73
C TYR A 74 3.49 0.30 5.65
N VAL A 75 3.41 1.49 5.05
CA VAL A 75 3.28 2.77 5.74
C VAL A 75 1.81 3.15 5.79
N VAL A 76 1.30 3.42 6.97
CA VAL A 76 -0.08 3.91 7.22
C VAL A 76 -0.06 5.26 7.93
N PRO A 77 -1.14 6.04 7.84
CA PRO A 77 -1.15 7.38 8.43
C PRO A 77 -1.45 7.41 9.93
N LEU A 78 -1.94 6.32 10.52
CA LEU A 78 -2.35 6.28 11.93
C LEU A 78 -1.85 5.01 12.61
N LYS A 79 -1.42 5.13 13.86
CA LYS A 79 -1.04 4.00 14.72
C LYS A 79 -2.16 2.97 14.88
N ALA A 80 -3.41 3.43 14.95
CA ALA A 80 -4.58 2.56 15.02
C ALA A 80 -4.74 1.71 13.75
N LEU A 81 -4.60 2.32 12.57
CA LEU A 81 -4.61 1.61 11.29
C LEU A 81 -3.42 0.65 11.17
N ALA A 82 -2.27 1.01 11.73
CA ALA A 82 -1.09 0.13 11.72
C ALA A 82 -1.37 -1.14 12.53
N SER A 83 -2.00 -0.99 13.69
CA SER A 83 -2.37 -2.09 14.58
C SER A 83 -3.44 -2.98 13.94
N GLU A 84 -4.40 -2.40 13.23
CA GLU A 84 -5.39 -3.12 12.42
C GLU A 84 -4.70 -3.94 11.32
N LYS A 85 -3.93 -3.29 10.43
CA LYS A 85 -3.23 -3.98 9.33
C LYS A 85 -2.27 -5.05 9.83
N PHE A 86 -1.61 -4.82 10.96
CA PHE A 86 -0.76 -5.82 11.58
C PHE A 86 -1.54 -7.07 11.99
N ARG A 87 -2.68 -6.89 12.65
CA ARG A 87 -3.53 -8.03 13.03
C ARG A 87 -4.02 -8.78 11.80
N ASP A 88 -4.52 -8.05 10.81
CA ASP A 88 -5.07 -8.62 9.59
C ASP A 88 -4.02 -9.41 8.82
N PHE A 89 -2.88 -8.79 8.49
CA PHE A 89 -1.83 -9.43 7.70
C PHE A 89 -1.12 -10.55 8.46
N LYS A 90 -0.90 -10.40 9.78
CA LYS A 90 -0.30 -11.47 10.59
C LYS A 90 -1.20 -12.70 10.66
N ASN A 91 -2.52 -12.52 10.78
CA ASN A 91 -3.47 -13.63 10.82
C ASN A 91 -3.62 -14.28 9.43
N LYS A 92 -3.74 -13.45 8.39
CA LYS A 92 -3.98 -13.90 7.01
C LYS A 92 -2.75 -14.56 6.37
N TYR A 93 -1.57 -14.03 6.64
CA TYR A 93 -0.29 -14.49 6.08
C TYR A 93 0.65 -14.95 7.19
N SER A 94 0.23 -15.95 7.98
CA SER A 94 1.00 -16.46 9.13
C SER A 94 2.40 -17.00 8.80
N PHE A 95 2.65 -17.31 7.53
CA PHE A 95 3.95 -17.74 7.00
C PHE A 95 4.91 -16.56 6.68
N ILE A 96 4.44 -15.30 6.76
CA ILE A 96 5.26 -14.09 6.60
C ILE A 96 5.56 -13.52 7.99
N LYS A 97 6.85 -13.31 8.31
CA LYS A 97 7.23 -12.68 9.57
C LYS A 97 6.86 -11.21 9.53
N THR A 98 5.77 -10.87 10.20
CA THR A 98 5.22 -9.51 10.23
C THR A 98 5.57 -8.81 11.55
N ALA A 99 6.09 -7.59 11.48
CA ALA A 99 6.37 -6.71 12.62
C ALA A 99 5.52 -5.43 12.57
N LEU A 100 5.25 -4.88 13.75
CA LEU A 100 4.61 -3.58 13.94
C LEU A 100 5.62 -2.64 14.61
N SER A 101 5.99 -1.55 13.93
CA SER A 101 6.85 -0.50 14.49
C SER A 101 6.12 0.84 14.47
N ILE A 102 5.51 1.19 15.60
CA ILE A 102 4.71 2.43 15.81
C ILE A 102 5.01 3.13 17.14
N GLY A 103 6.05 2.67 17.84
CA GLY A 103 6.45 3.24 19.13
C GLY A 103 7.08 4.62 18.96
N ASP A 104 7.01 5.42 20.02
CA ASP A 104 7.58 6.78 20.07
C ASP A 104 9.09 6.78 20.37
N ILE A 105 9.68 5.60 20.57
CA ILE A 105 11.12 5.47 20.81
C ILE A 105 11.85 5.77 19.51
N ASP A 106 12.67 6.82 19.55
CA ASP A 106 13.55 7.21 18.44
C ASP A 106 14.79 6.30 18.44
N SER A 107 14.74 5.23 17.64
CA SER A 107 15.75 4.18 17.59
C SER A 107 15.82 3.52 16.21
N SER A 108 16.94 2.84 15.93
CA SER A 108 17.19 2.10 14.69
C SER A 108 16.44 0.77 14.57
N ASP A 109 15.77 0.32 15.64
CA ASP A 109 14.99 -0.93 15.74
C ASP A 109 15.66 -2.12 15.01
N PRO A 110 16.87 -2.55 15.45
CA PRO A 110 17.66 -3.56 14.74
C PRO A 110 16.94 -4.92 14.65
N TYR A 111 16.04 -5.22 15.59
CA TYR A 111 15.22 -6.44 15.59
C TYR A 111 14.32 -6.57 14.34
N LEU A 112 14.00 -5.46 13.66
CA LEU A 112 13.21 -5.48 12.43
C LEU A 112 13.95 -6.15 11.26
N ALA A 113 15.28 -6.34 11.37
CA ALA A 113 16.06 -7.08 10.39
C ALA A 113 15.59 -8.54 10.22
N ASP A 114 14.97 -9.13 11.26
CA ASP A 114 14.51 -10.53 11.24
C ASP A 114 13.10 -10.72 10.66
N TYR A 115 12.44 -9.63 10.24
CA TYR A 115 11.07 -9.62 9.72
C TYR A 115 11.02 -9.33 8.22
N ASP A 116 9.98 -9.83 7.56
CA ASP A 116 9.78 -9.73 6.11
C ASP A 116 8.85 -8.57 5.74
N LEU A 117 7.79 -8.37 6.54
CA LEU A 117 6.80 -7.31 6.40
C LEU A 117 6.83 -6.41 7.65
N ILE A 118 7.08 -5.13 7.46
CA ILE A 118 7.15 -4.14 8.54
C ILE A 118 6.02 -3.14 8.34
N ILE A 119 5.12 -3.05 9.31
CA ILE A 119 4.01 -2.09 9.30
C ILE A 119 4.35 -0.95 10.23
N THR A 120 4.26 0.28 9.73
CA THR A 120 4.74 1.47 10.44
C THR A 120 3.96 2.73 10.05
N THR A 121 4.22 3.83 10.74
CA THR A 121 3.72 5.17 10.34
C THR A 121 4.79 5.96 9.61
N SER A 122 4.41 7.02 8.91
CA SER A 122 5.36 7.91 8.22
C SER A 122 6.40 8.48 9.18
N GLU A 123 6.00 8.90 10.38
CA GLU A 123 6.88 9.48 11.39
C GLU A 123 7.87 8.46 11.95
N LYS A 124 7.41 7.24 12.24
CA LYS A 124 8.32 6.19 12.72
C LYS A 124 9.25 5.73 11.60
N PHE A 125 8.79 5.72 10.34
CA PHE A 125 9.68 5.39 9.23
C PHE A 125 10.74 6.47 8.98
N ASP A 126 10.39 7.75 9.09
CA ASP A 126 11.35 8.85 9.09
C ASP A 126 12.42 8.66 10.18
N SER A 127 12.00 8.35 11.42
CA SER A 127 12.92 8.02 12.52
C SER A 127 13.90 6.90 12.15
N LEU A 128 13.40 5.78 11.61
CA LEU A 128 14.24 4.63 11.19
C LEU A 128 15.25 5.01 10.10
N ILE A 129 14.86 5.87 9.16
CA ILE A 129 15.73 6.41 8.11
C ILE A 129 16.82 7.30 8.71
N ARG A 130 16.45 8.24 9.61
CA ARG A 130 17.40 9.13 10.29
C ARG A 130 18.42 8.36 11.13
N HIS A 131 18.00 7.27 11.77
CA HIS A 131 18.86 6.38 12.55
C HIS A 131 19.63 5.34 11.72
N ARG A 132 19.54 5.40 10.38
CA ARG A 132 20.27 4.52 9.45
C ARG A 132 20.07 3.04 9.81
N ALA A 133 18.82 2.63 10.04
CA ALA A 133 18.50 1.25 10.36
C ALA A 133 19.14 0.29 9.32
N SER A 134 19.86 -0.71 9.82
CA SER A 134 20.76 -1.54 8.99
C SER A 134 20.06 -2.34 7.90
N TRP A 135 18.74 -2.55 8.05
CA TRP A 135 17.90 -3.31 7.12
C TRP A 135 17.27 -2.44 6.02
N LEU A 136 17.45 -1.11 6.01
CA LEU A 136 16.86 -0.22 5.00
C LEU A 136 17.27 -0.61 3.57
N ASN A 137 18.51 -1.07 3.37
CA ASN A 137 19.01 -1.52 2.07
C ASN A 137 18.42 -2.86 1.60
N GLN A 138 17.67 -3.57 2.46
CA GLN A 138 17.01 -4.83 2.16
C GLN A 138 15.56 -4.62 1.70
N ILE A 139 15.06 -3.37 1.74
CA ILE A 139 13.70 -3.03 1.32
C ILE A 139 13.62 -3.12 -0.22
N SER A 140 12.66 -3.90 -0.70
CA SER A 140 12.36 -4.02 -2.14
C SER A 140 11.01 -3.41 -2.52
N LEU A 141 10.08 -3.30 -1.58
CA LEU A 141 8.77 -2.71 -1.78
C LEU A 141 8.42 -1.78 -0.62
N VAL A 142 7.89 -0.61 -0.94
CA VAL A 142 7.22 0.26 0.04
C VAL A 142 5.82 0.55 -0.43
N VAL A 143 4.85 0.24 0.45
CA VAL A 143 3.45 0.57 0.25
C VAL A 143 3.13 1.81 1.07
N PHE A 144 2.64 2.86 0.43
CA PHE A 144 2.13 4.06 1.10
C PHE A 144 0.61 4.02 1.05
N ASP A 145 -0.01 3.63 2.16
CA ASP A 145 -1.45 3.64 2.32
C ASP A 145 -1.94 5.06 2.62
N GLU A 146 -3.07 5.42 2.04
CA GLU A 146 -3.63 6.77 2.08
C GLU A 146 -2.63 7.87 1.69
N ILE A 147 -1.85 7.64 0.63
CA ILE A 147 -0.81 8.58 0.13
C ILE A 147 -1.36 9.97 -0.23
N HIS A 148 -2.68 10.11 -0.44
CA HIS A 148 -3.35 11.40 -0.63
C HIS A 148 -3.18 12.36 0.55
N LEU A 149 -2.80 11.86 1.74
CA LEU A 149 -2.42 12.66 2.89
C LEU A 149 -1.11 13.45 2.70
N LEU A 150 -0.44 13.32 1.54
CA LEU A 150 0.56 14.31 1.10
C LEU A 150 0.01 15.74 1.08
N ASN A 151 -1.29 15.91 0.84
CA ASN A 151 -1.94 17.22 0.85
C ASN A 151 -2.32 17.69 2.28
N ASP A 152 -2.10 16.88 3.32
CA ASP A 152 -2.38 17.26 4.70
C ASP A 152 -1.27 18.19 5.23
N PRO A 153 -1.59 19.38 5.75
CA PRO A 153 -0.57 20.33 6.23
C PRO A 153 0.30 19.81 7.37
N GLY A 154 -0.22 18.88 8.20
CA GLY A 154 0.50 18.36 9.37
C GLY A 154 1.37 17.15 9.03
N ARG A 155 0.90 16.28 8.13
CA ARG A 155 1.53 14.97 7.84
C ARG A 155 2.20 14.88 6.49
N GLY A 156 1.73 15.68 5.53
CA GLY A 156 2.24 15.72 4.17
C GLY A 156 3.75 15.93 4.10
N PRO A 157 4.34 16.90 4.82
CA PRO A 157 5.78 17.14 4.79
C PRO A 157 6.62 15.92 5.18
N THR A 158 6.23 15.21 6.25
CA THR A 158 6.93 13.99 6.70
C THR A 158 6.86 12.89 5.64
N LEU A 159 5.67 12.66 5.09
CA LEU A 159 5.47 11.64 4.05
C LEU A 159 6.27 11.97 2.77
N GLU A 160 6.30 13.24 2.36
CA GLU A 160 7.06 13.71 1.21
C GLU A 160 8.57 13.48 1.39
N ILE A 161 9.10 13.84 2.57
CA ILE A 161 10.51 13.65 2.92
C ILE A 161 10.86 12.16 2.90
N VAL A 162 10.04 11.30 3.52
CA VAL A 162 10.27 9.85 3.54
C VAL A 162 10.34 9.28 2.13
N ILE A 163 9.36 9.58 1.27
CA ILE A 163 9.34 9.11 -0.13
C ILE A 163 10.58 9.60 -0.88
N THR A 164 10.93 10.89 -0.74
CA THR A 164 12.06 11.51 -1.42
C THR A 164 13.39 10.86 -1.02
N ILE A 165 13.60 10.66 0.28
CA ILE A 165 14.83 10.04 0.79
C ILE A 165 14.92 8.58 0.33
N LEU A 166 13.84 7.81 0.40
CA LEU A 166 13.85 6.41 -0.02
C LEU A 166 14.20 6.24 -1.50
N ARG A 167 13.62 7.06 -2.38
CA ARG A 167 13.93 7.03 -3.81
C ARG A 167 15.38 7.39 -4.11
N LYS A 168 15.97 8.25 -3.28
CA LYS A 168 17.38 8.62 -3.39
C LYS A 168 18.32 7.54 -2.85
N LEU A 169 17.96 6.89 -1.75
CA LEU A 169 18.78 5.88 -1.08
C LEU A 169 18.69 4.51 -1.75
N LEU A 170 17.53 4.13 -2.26
CA LEU A 170 17.23 2.78 -2.75
C LEU A 170 16.96 2.82 -4.27
N LYS A 171 17.91 2.34 -5.07
CA LYS A 171 17.86 2.46 -6.54
C LYS A 171 16.85 1.54 -7.23
N ASN A 172 16.48 0.42 -6.61
CA ASN A 172 15.63 -0.62 -7.21
C ASN A 172 14.38 -0.90 -6.34
N ILE A 173 13.89 0.13 -5.64
CA ILE A 173 12.69 0.02 -4.80
C ILE A 173 11.43 0.11 -5.66
N GLN A 174 10.48 -0.80 -5.44
CA GLN A 174 9.11 -0.64 -5.92
C GLN A 174 8.32 0.22 -4.94
N ILE A 175 7.60 1.22 -5.45
CA ILE A 175 6.68 2.05 -4.69
C ILE A 175 5.24 1.77 -5.13
N LEU A 176 4.40 1.42 -4.17
CA LEU A 176 2.96 1.29 -4.36
C LEU A 176 2.23 2.34 -3.53
N GLY A 177 1.69 3.37 -4.18
CA GLY A 177 0.84 4.36 -3.54
C GLY A 177 -0.63 3.95 -3.60
N LEU A 178 -1.31 3.90 -2.46
CA LEU A 178 -2.76 3.67 -2.39
C LEU A 178 -3.45 4.97 -1.96
N SER A 179 -4.38 5.44 -2.79
CA SER A 179 -4.97 6.76 -2.66
C SER A 179 -6.49 6.70 -2.80
N ALA A 180 -7.19 7.55 -2.05
CA ALA A 180 -8.52 8.00 -2.45
C ALA A 180 -8.44 8.79 -3.77
N THR A 181 -9.59 9.14 -4.34
CA THR A 181 -9.66 10.04 -5.50
C THR A 181 -9.12 11.42 -5.11
N ILE A 182 -8.14 11.93 -5.88
CA ILE A 182 -7.51 13.25 -5.69
C ILE A 182 -7.64 14.09 -6.95
N GLY A 183 -7.45 15.40 -6.85
CA GLY A 183 -7.59 16.32 -7.99
C GLY A 183 -6.44 16.29 -9.00
N ASN A 184 -5.23 15.90 -8.58
CA ASN A 184 -4.02 15.90 -9.40
C ASN A 184 -3.28 14.55 -9.44
N PRO A 185 -3.96 13.41 -9.70
CA PRO A 185 -3.36 12.08 -9.61
C PRO A 185 -2.22 11.86 -10.62
N LYS A 186 -2.28 12.52 -11.77
CA LYS A 186 -1.22 12.47 -12.80
C LYS A 186 0.09 13.09 -12.32
N GLN A 187 0.02 14.25 -11.64
CA GLN A 187 1.22 14.91 -11.10
C GLN A 187 1.86 14.07 -10.01
N LEU A 188 1.05 13.48 -9.12
CA LEU A 188 1.57 12.60 -8.08
C LEU A 188 2.21 11.34 -8.69
N ALA A 189 1.59 10.73 -9.69
CA ALA A 189 2.14 9.58 -10.39
C ALA A 189 3.46 9.91 -11.09
N GLU A 190 3.55 11.06 -11.76
CA GLU A 190 4.76 11.54 -12.41
C GLU A 190 5.88 11.77 -11.39
N TRP A 191 5.59 12.45 -10.27
CA TRP A 191 6.57 12.63 -9.20
C TRP A 191 7.10 11.29 -8.69
N LEU A 192 6.24 10.30 -8.48
CA LEU A 192 6.61 8.95 -8.02
C LEU A 192 7.30 8.07 -9.08
N ASP A 193 7.38 8.52 -10.34
CA ASP A 193 7.72 7.67 -11.50
C ASP A 193 6.86 6.40 -11.53
N ALA A 194 5.55 6.56 -11.34
CA ALA A 194 4.59 5.48 -11.17
C ALA A 194 3.56 5.42 -12.32
N LYS A 195 3.09 4.22 -12.65
CA LYS A 195 1.92 4.06 -13.51
C LYS A 195 0.66 4.35 -12.71
N LEU A 196 -0.10 5.35 -13.15
CA LEU A 196 -1.36 5.72 -12.53
C LEU A 196 -2.47 4.70 -12.85
N VAL A 197 -3.14 4.15 -11.85
CA VAL A 197 -4.39 3.39 -11.96
C VAL A 197 -5.50 4.25 -11.38
N GLU A 198 -6.45 4.63 -12.22
CA GLU A 198 -7.60 5.45 -11.84
C GLU A 198 -8.89 4.77 -12.27
N ASP A 199 -9.90 4.85 -11.40
CA ASP A 199 -11.22 4.28 -11.61
C ASP A 199 -12.22 4.85 -10.60
N ASP A 200 -13.48 4.97 -11.01
CA ASP A 200 -14.61 5.41 -10.17
C ASP A 200 -15.48 4.25 -9.67
N TRP A 201 -15.13 3.01 -10.05
CA TRP A 201 -15.88 1.81 -9.70
C TRP A 201 -16.06 1.64 -8.18
N ARG A 202 -17.28 1.25 -7.81
CA ARG A 202 -17.68 0.92 -6.44
C ARG A 202 -18.46 -0.40 -6.43
N PRO A 203 -18.29 -1.25 -5.40
CA PRO A 203 -19.06 -2.49 -5.29
C PRO A 203 -20.55 -2.24 -5.06
N VAL A 204 -20.89 -1.10 -4.43
CA VAL A 204 -22.26 -0.66 -4.18
C VAL A 204 -22.46 0.71 -4.81
N LYS A 205 -23.54 0.87 -5.59
CA LYS A 205 -23.90 2.13 -6.22
C LYS A 205 -24.16 3.18 -5.16
N LEU A 206 -23.45 4.30 -5.23
CA LEU A 206 -23.64 5.43 -4.32
C LEU A 206 -24.62 6.41 -4.97
N HIS A 207 -25.77 6.61 -4.33
CA HIS A 207 -26.71 7.67 -4.67
C HIS A 207 -26.42 8.87 -3.77
N LYS A 208 -26.15 10.03 -4.38
CA LYS A 208 -25.93 11.30 -3.68
C LYS A 208 -27.14 12.18 -3.89
N GLY A 209 -27.51 12.96 -2.88
CA GLY A 209 -28.61 13.90 -3.00
C GLY A 209 -28.60 14.94 -1.90
N ILE A 210 -29.29 16.04 -2.15
CA ILE A 210 -29.45 17.17 -1.23
C ILE A 210 -30.84 17.08 -0.60
N TYR A 211 -30.88 17.05 0.73
CA TYR A 211 -32.13 17.16 1.48
C TYR A 211 -32.37 18.61 1.90
N LEU A 212 -33.50 19.17 1.49
CA LEU A 212 -33.95 20.48 1.91
C LEU A 212 -35.47 20.51 2.03
N ASN A 213 -35.97 21.01 3.17
CA ASN A 213 -37.40 21.23 3.41
C ASN A 213 -38.30 20.02 3.09
N GLY A 214 -37.91 18.83 3.56
CA GLY A 214 -38.70 17.61 3.35
C GLY A 214 -38.59 17.01 1.95
N LYS A 215 -37.76 17.57 1.06
CA LYS A 215 -37.49 17.03 -0.28
C LYS A 215 -36.05 16.57 -0.38
N ILE A 216 -35.85 15.43 -1.03
CA ILE A 216 -34.52 14.94 -1.42
C ILE A 216 -34.44 15.06 -2.94
N GLU A 217 -33.42 15.77 -3.42
CA GLU A 217 -33.06 15.84 -4.83
C GLU A 217 -31.77 15.05 -5.02
N PHE A 218 -31.82 13.96 -5.79
CA PHE A 218 -30.63 13.17 -6.09
C PHE A 218 -29.84 13.80 -7.26
N GLU A 219 -28.52 13.73 -7.18
CA GLU A 219 -27.59 14.05 -8.28
C GLU A 219 -27.63 12.99 -9.40
#